data_AF-D1JA31-F1
#
_entry.id   AF-D1JA31-F1
#
_cell.length_a   1.000
_cell.length_b   1.000
_cell.length_c   1.000
_cell.angle_alpha   90.00
_cell.angle_beta   90.00
_cell.angle_gamma   90.00
#
_symmetry.space_group_name_H-M   'P 1'
#
loop_
_entity.id
_entity.type
_entity.pdbx_description
1 polymer ?
#
loop_
_entity_poly.entity_id
_entity_poly.type
_entity_poly.pdbx_seq_one_letter_code
_entity_poly.pdbx_strand_id
1 'polypeptide(L)'
;MTIKLLMKNQKAFYTLKRRTYRMIKSWLTAASVVLIFIFFVVVGSVASSPLNEAPEPSPIISMSVQNSSDINSSAELLRFVERMLRSPSYLQSKPVVILPGELPSNLSVEVPIPSDTDVIGSLIRSEGTYKRVKIILDVPMEPNEVIEFYRDSLKNVGWNETEGFYHQEKSGFVSTTPEDVIFCRYEGKGPSLQIRADSLATEEGNVSDVRLDLDTDPGTGLCTERFYGPSWEDRAEILPPLKPPEGAILRSRGSGGGDGQWQSEATIETELNVSELTTHYQEQLMKAGWALKEDGMTASFAWSRWSFNDEFGDPWSGLLLVSEAGRENTRFLYLMVYRV
;
A
#
# COMPACT_ATOMS: atom_id res chain seq x y z
N MET A 1 34.64 17.15 11.97
CA MET A 1 34.46 18.55 11.48
C MET A 1 33.89 18.62 10.06
N THR A 2 34.04 17.57 9.25
CA THR A 2 33.69 17.50 7.82
C THR A 2 32.18 17.34 7.53
N ILE A 3 31.42 16.64 8.39
CA ILE A 3 29.97 16.41 8.21
C ILE A 3 29.16 17.71 8.35
N LYS A 4 29.54 18.60 9.29
CA LYS A 4 28.87 19.90 9.47
C LYS A 4 29.02 20.84 8.26
N LEU A 5 30.08 20.71 7.46
CA LEU A 5 30.25 21.49 6.24
C LEU A 5 29.38 20.97 5.09
N LEU A 6 29.21 19.65 4.97
CA LEU A 6 28.33 19.02 3.98
C LEU A 6 26.86 19.38 4.21
N MET A 7 26.37 19.33 5.45
CA MET A 7 24.99 19.73 5.78
C MET A 7 24.72 21.22 5.55
N LYS A 8 25.74 22.08 5.75
CA LYS A 8 25.62 23.53 5.51
C LYS A 8 25.48 23.84 4.01
N ASN A 9 26.17 23.09 3.15
CA ASN A 9 26.08 23.25 1.70
C ASN A 9 24.77 22.70 1.11
N GLN A 10 24.21 21.60 1.65
CA GLN A 10 22.89 21.12 1.25
C GLN A 10 21.78 22.14 1.59
N LYS A 11 21.81 22.74 2.79
CA LYS A 11 20.84 23.79 3.19
C LYS A 11 20.89 25.01 2.26
N ALA A 12 22.07 25.42 1.80
CA ALA A 12 22.25 26.53 0.86
C ALA A 12 21.74 26.20 -0.57
N PHE A 13 21.95 24.97 -1.04
CA PHE A 13 21.51 24.54 -2.36
C PHE A 13 19.97 24.44 -2.44
N TYR A 14 19.33 23.94 -1.38
CA TYR A 14 17.86 23.86 -1.30
C TYR A 14 17.18 25.24 -1.20
N THR A 15 17.78 26.20 -0.48
CA THR A 15 17.22 27.57 -0.41
C THR A 15 17.23 28.28 -1.77
N LEU A 16 18.25 28.03 -2.60
CA LEU A 16 18.34 28.58 -3.95
C LEU A 16 17.27 27.95 -4.87
N LYS A 17 17.09 26.63 -4.81
CA LYS A 17 16.08 25.88 -5.58
C LYS A 17 14.64 26.28 -5.19
N ARG A 18 14.42 26.61 -3.91
CA ARG A 18 13.12 27.09 -3.40
C ARG A 18 12.75 28.48 -3.90
N ARG A 19 13.73 29.39 -4.05
CA ARG A 19 13.51 30.72 -4.63
C ARG A 19 13.14 30.66 -6.11
N THR A 20 13.78 29.79 -6.88
CA THR A 20 13.46 29.63 -8.31
C THR A 20 12.09 28.98 -8.53
N TYR A 21 11.72 27.98 -7.72
CA TYR A 21 10.41 27.32 -7.83
C TYR A 21 9.22 28.25 -7.53
N ARG A 22 9.34 29.14 -6.52
CA ARG A 22 8.29 30.14 -6.23
C ARG A 22 8.07 31.14 -7.37
N MET A 23 9.13 31.53 -8.09
CA MET A 23 8.99 32.42 -9.24
C MET A 23 8.30 31.73 -10.43
N ILE A 24 8.57 30.44 -10.65
CA ILE A 24 7.96 29.67 -11.74
C ILE A 24 6.46 29.38 -11.47
N LYS A 25 6.08 29.06 -10.22
CA LYS A 25 4.66 28.81 -9.84
C LYS A 25 3.80 30.09 -9.96
N SER A 26 4.38 31.26 -9.68
CA SER A 26 3.71 32.56 -9.87
C SER A 26 3.43 32.87 -11.35
N TRP A 27 4.35 32.48 -12.25
CA TRP A 27 4.16 32.65 -13.70
C TRP A 27 3.11 31.68 -14.28
N LEU A 28 3.04 30.44 -13.81
CA LEU A 28 2.10 29.43 -14.31
C LEU A 28 0.64 29.65 -13.86
N THR A 29 0.44 30.23 -12.67
CA THR A 29 -0.90 30.56 -12.17
C THR A 29 -1.53 31.74 -12.93
N ALA A 30 -0.73 32.73 -13.35
CA ALA A 30 -1.21 33.81 -14.21
C ALA A 30 -1.65 33.33 -15.61
N ALA A 31 -0.95 32.33 -16.18
CA ALA A 31 -1.31 31.77 -17.49
C ALA A 31 -2.59 30.90 -17.46
N SER A 32 -2.86 30.21 -16.35
CA SER A 32 -4.02 29.31 -16.22
C SER A 32 -5.36 30.06 -16.09
N VAL A 33 -5.36 31.25 -15.48
CA VAL A 33 -6.59 32.07 -15.35
C VAL A 33 -7.06 32.60 -16.71
N VAL A 34 -6.13 32.87 -17.64
CA VAL A 34 -6.46 33.32 -19.00
C VAL A 34 -7.06 32.20 -19.85
N LEU A 35 -6.60 30.96 -19.66
CA LEU A 35 -7.09 29.79 -20.42
C LEU A 35 -8.48 29.30 -19.96
N ILE A 36 -8.80 29.42 -18.67
CA ILE A 36 -10.11 29.04 -18.13
C ILE A 36 -11.23 30.00 -18.59
N PHE A 37 -10.92 31.29 -18.77
CA PHE A 37 -11.89 32.26 -19.30
C PHE A 37 -12.28 32.01 -20.77
N ILE A 38 -11.40 31.41 -21.57
CA ILE A 38 -11.69 31.07 -22.97
C ILE A 38 -12.60 29.83 -23.07
N PHE A 39 -12.50 28.89 -22.12
CA PHE A 39 -13.27 27.64 -22.15
C PHE A 39 -14.75 27.82 -21.76
N PHE A 40 -15.07 28.79 -20.88
CA PHE A 40 -16.45 29.04 -20.45
C PHE A 40 -17.34 29.77 -21.48
N VAL A 41 -16.76 30.32 -22.55
CA VAL A 41 -17.54 30.96 -23.63
C VAL A 41 -18.04 29.94 -24.67
N VAL A 42 -17.53 28.70 -24.69
CA VAL A 42 -17.80 27.73 -25.77
C VAL A 42 -18.82 26.63 -25.41
N VAL A 43 -19.17 26.41 -24.14
CA VAL A 43 -20.03 25.26 -23.71
C VAL A 43 -21.46 25.69 -23.31
N GLY A 44 -21.91 26.84 -23.82
CA GLY A 44 -23.26 27.34 -23.55
C GLY A 44 -24.26 27.04 -24.67
N SER A 45 -24.48 25.78 -25.07
CA SER A 45 -25.64 25.34 -25.89
C SER A 45 -25.62 23.83 -26.21
N VAL A 46 -26.27 22.97 -25.40
CA VAL A 46 -27.07 21.82 -25.92
C VAL A 46 -28.19 21.52 -24.94
N ALA A 47 -29.37 21.38 -25.53
CA ALA A 47 -30.69 21.33 -24.94
C ALA A 47 -31.06 20.04 -24.17
N SER A 48 -31.95 20.27 -23.22
CA SER A 48 -32.99 19.42 -22.65
C SER A 48 -33.42 18.23 -23.51
N SER A 49 -33.50 17.04 -22.90
CA SER A 49 -34.31 15.91 -23.39
C SER A 49 -35.25 15.44 -22.27
N PRO A 50 -36.47 15.01 -22.63
CA PRO A 50 -37.53 14.75 -21.66
C PRO A 50 -37.37 13.40 -20.96
N LEU A 51 -37.77 13.35 -19.68
CA LEU A 51 -38.01 12.12 -18.93
C LEU A 51 -39.06 11.28 -19.69
N ASN A 52 -38.69 10.06 -20.10
CA ASN A 52 -39.65 9.02 -20.43
C ASN A 52 -39.28 7.70 -19.75
N GLU A 53 -40.32 7.14 -19.16
CA GLU A 53 -40.59 5.73 -18.84
C GLU A 53 -39.81 5.04 -17.72
N ALA A 54 -40.59 4.55 -16.77
CA ALA A 54 -40.17 3.70 -15.67
C ALA A 54 -39.63 2.37 -16.22
N PRO A 55 -38.54 1.83 -15.65
CA PRO A 55 -38.01 0.54 -16.07
C PRO A 55 -38.98 -0.57 -15.63
N GLU A 56 -39.32 -1.46 -16.56
CA GLU A 56 -40.00 -2.71 -16.24
C GLU A 56 -39.19 -3.52 -15.21
N PRO A 57 -39.86 -4.26 -14.31
CA PRO A 57 -39.17 -5.05 -13.31
C PRO A 57 -38.33 -6.12 -13.98
N SER A 58 -37.03 -6.12 -13.67
CA SER A 58 -36.07 -7.13 -14.10
C SER A 58 -36.61 -8.55 -13.81
N PRO A 59 -36.35 -9.52 -14.71
CA PRO A 59 -36.75 -10.90 -14.45
C PRO A 59 -36.09 -11.38 -13.16
N ILE A 60 -36.91 -11.75 -12.18
CA ILE A 60 -36.48 -12.42 -10.96
C ILE A 60 -35.91 -13.76 -11.39
N ILE A 61 -34.58 -13.89 -11.32
CA ILE A 61 -33.90 -15.18 -11.50
C ILE A 61 -34.34 -16.05 -10.32
N SER A 62 -35.31 -16.93 -10.56
CA SER A 62 -35.68 -17.97 -9.60
C SER A 62 -34.51 -18.94 -9.48
N MET A 63 -33.74 -18.82 -8.39
CA MET A 63 -32.73 -19.80 -8.05
C MET A 63 -33.43 -21.03 -7.49
N SER A 64 -33.84 -21.95 -8.36
CA SER A 64 -34.05 -23.34 -7.94
C SER A 64 -32.68 -23.96 -7.68
N VAL A 65 -32.31 -24.09 -6.42
CA VAL A 65 -31.12 -24.84 -6.00
C VAL A 65 -31.37 -26.31 -6.33
N GLN A 66 -30.91 -26.75 -7.51
CA GLN A 66 -30.79 -28.16 -7.82
C GLN A 66 -29.43 -28.64 -7.31
N ASN A 67 -29.50 -29.45 -6.25
CA ASN A 67 -28.43 -30.30 -5.76
C ASN A 67 -27.99 -31.25 -6.89
N SER A 68 -26.81 -31.02 -7.47
CA SER A 68 -26.14 -32.03 -8.29
C SER A 68 -24.62 -31.99 -8.13
N SER A 69 -24.14 -32.91 -7.31
CA SER A 69 -22.87 -33.66 -7.41
C SER A 69 -21.55 -32.89 -7.47
N ASP A 70 -20.74 -33.08 -6.42
CA ASP A 70 -19.39 -32.56 -6.09
C ASP A 70 -18.28 -32.71 -7.14
N ILE A 71 -18.59 -33.15 -8.37
CA ILE A 71 -17.63 -33.28 -9.47
C ILE A 71 -17.87 -32.21 -10.54
N ASN A 72 -19.10 -31.70 -10.68
CA ASN A 72 -19.39 -30.56 -11.56
C ASN A 72 -18.99 -29.21 -10.93
N SER A 73 -18.89 -29.14 -9.60
CA SER A 73 -18.58 -27.89 -8.88
C SER A 73 -17.15 -27.40 -9.12
N SER A 74 -16.14 -28.26 -9.10
CA SER A 74 -14.73 -27.83 -9.19
C SER A 74 -14.36 -27.30 -10.58
N ALA A 75 -14.81 -27.96 -11.65
CA ALA A 75 -14.54 -27.50 -13.02
C ALA A 75 -15.34 -26.22 -13.36
N GLU A 76 -16.59 -26.14 -12.90
CA GLU A 76 -17.40 -24.93 -13.07
C GLU A 76 -16.88 -23.76 -12.23
N LEU A 77 -16.41 -24.03 -11.00
CA LEU A 77 -15.77 -23.06 -10.13
C LEU A 77 -14.47 -22.55 -10.75
N LEU A 78 -13.60 -23.43 -11.23
CA LEU A 78 -12.37 -23.03 -11.92
C LEU A 78 -12.69 -22.17 -13.14
N ARG A 79 -13.65 -22.60 -13.97
CA ARG A 79 -14.09 -21.82 -15.12
C ARG A 79 -14.64 -20.44 -14.73
N PHE A 80 -15.40 -20.37 -13.64
CA PHE A 80 -15.93 -19.12 -13.11
C PHE A 80 -14.81 -18.20 -12.61
N VAL A 81 -13.88 -18.73 -11.80
CA VAL A 81 -12.74 -17.98 -11.24
C VAL A 81 -11.81 -17.51 -12.36
N GLU A 82 -11.49 -18.35 -13.34
CA GLU A 82 -10.74 -17.95 -14.54
C GLU A 82 -11.40 -16.78 -15.27
N ARG A 83 -12.74 -16.85 -15.44
CA ARG A 83 -13.51 -15.79 -16.10
C ARG A 83 -13.53 -14.50 -15.28
N MET A 84 -13.64 -14.61 -13.97
CA MET A 84 -13.63 -13.48 -13.02
C MET A 84 -12.28 -12.76 -13.03
N LEU A 85 -11.19 -13.52 -13.07
CA LEU A 85 -9.83 -12.99 -13.05
C LEU A 85 -9.39 -12.38 -14.39
N ARG A 86 -10.16 -12.61 -15.46
CA ARG A 86 -9.91 -12.06 -16.79
C ARG A 86 -10.57 -10.69 -16.92
N SER A 87 -9.76 -9.64 -17.02
CA SER A 87 -10.26 -8.28 -17.23
C SER A 87 -10.85 -8.12 -18.65
N PRO A 88 -12.13 -7.72 -18.80
CA PRO A 88 -12.77 -7.53 -20.11
C PRO A 88 -12.16 -6.39 -20.93
N SER A 89 -11.55 -5.41 -20.27
CA SER A 89 -10.98 -4.20 -20.90
C SER A 89 -9.66 -4.46 -21.61
N TYR A 90 -9.02 -5.61 -21.40
CA TYR A 90 -7.86 -6.05 -22.18
C TYR A 90 -8.32 -7.05 -23.25
N LEU A 91 -8.58 -6.52 -24.45
CA LEU A 91 -9.05 -7.23 -25.65
C LEU A 91 -8.13 -8.40 -26.10
N GLN A 92 -6.96 -8.57 -25.47
CA GLN A 92 -5.99 -9.64 -25.75
C GLN A 92 -5.51 -10.37 -24.47
N SER A 93 -6.23 -10.29 -23.35
CA SER A 93 -5.84 -11.01 -22.14
C SER A 93 -5.79 -12.53 -22.40
N LYS A 94 -4.58 -13.10 -22.37
CA LYS A 94 -4.37 -14.54 -22.47
C LYS A 94 -5.07 -15.24 -21.29
N PRO A 95 -5.47 -16.52 -21.44
CA PRO A 95 -6.07 -17.27 -20.34
C PRO A 95 -5.15 -17.27 -19.12
N VAL A 96 -5.77 -17.12 -17.95
CA VAL A 96 -5.12 -17.32 -16.66
C VAL A 96 -5.12 -18.82 -16.39
N VAL A 97 -3.98 -19.39 -16.01
CA VAL A 97 -3.89 -20.78 -15.58
C VAL A 97 -3.94 -20.82 -14.06
N ILE A 98 -4.85 -21.61 -13.51
CA ILE A 98 -5.03 -21.82 -12.07
C ILE A 98 -4.62 -23.25 -11.76
N LEU A 99 -3.74 -23.43 -10.78
CA LEU A 99 -3.19 -24.72 -10.36
C LEU A 99 -3.44 -24.92 -8.85
N PRO A 100 -4.62 -25.39 -8.43
CA PRO A 100 -4.91 -25.67 -7.03
C PRO A 100 -3.98 -26.77 -6.50
N GLY A 101 -3.40 -26.58 -5.31
CA GLY A 101 -2.53 -27.58 -4.69
C GLY A 101 -1.15 -27.76 -5.33
N GLU A 102 -0.84 -27.00 -6.39
CA GLU A 102 0.31 -27.27 -7.25
C GLU A 102 1.19 -26.04 -7.48
N LEU A 103 2.49 -26.28 -7.58
CA LEU A 103 3.48 -25.31 -8.04
C LEU A 103 3.59 -25.34 -9.57
N PRO A 104 3.98 -24.22 -10.22
CA PRO A 104 4.21 -24.21 -11.65
C PRO A 104 5.42 -25.06 -12.01
N SER A 105 5.24 -26.06 -12.87
CA SER A 105 6.30 -26.98 -13.29
C SER A 105 7.40 -26.35 -14.16
N ASN A 106 7.22 -25.10 -14.62
CA ASN A 106 8.12 -24.44 -15.57
C ASN A 106 8.41 -22.97 -15.23
N LEU A 107 8.79 -22.71 -13.98
CA LEU A 107 9.32 -21.41 -13.59
C LEU A 107 10.64 -21.14 -14.32
N SER A 108 10.76 -19.94 -14.91
CA SER A 108 11.99 -19.51 -15.59
C SER A 108 13.13 -19.22 -14.61
N VAL A 109 12.84 -19.17 -13.32
CA VAL A 109 13.79 -19.01 -12.23
C VAL A 109 13.36 -19.90 -11.08
N GLU A 110 14.33 -20.52 -10.41
CA GLU A 110 14.11 -21.32 -9.22
C GLU A 110 13.78 -20.40 -8.03
N VAL A 111 12.63 -20.66 -7.39
CA VAL A 111 12.18 -19.97 -6.19
C VAL A 111 12.18 -21.01 -5.06
N PRO A 112 12.98 -20.82 -3.99
CA PRO A 112 13.06 -21.78 -2.90
C PRO A 112 11.71 -21.85 -2.18
N ILE A 113 11.29 -23.06 -1.79
CA ILE A 113 10.07 -23.28 -1.02
C ILE A 113 10.50 -23.88 0.32
N PRO A 114 10.06 -23.35 1.47
CA PRO A 114 10.38 -23.93 2.78
C PRO A 114 9.94 -25.41 2.88
N SER A 115 10.65 -26.19 3.68
CA SER A 115 10.21 -27.56 4.01
C SER A 115 8.86 -27.53 4.75
N ASP A 116 8.12 -28.64 4.66
CA ASP A 116 6.84 -28.81 5.37
C ASP A 116 5.79 -27.72 5.05
N THR A 117 5.86 -27.16 3.83
CA THR A 117 4.92 -26.18 3.31
C THR A 117 3.71 -26.86 2.67
N ASP A 118 2.52 -26.38 3.00
CA ASP A 118 1.29 -26.74 2.29
C ASP A 118 1.06 -25.77 1.12
N VAL A 119 1.14 -26.30 -0.10
CA VAL A 119 0.90 -25.51 -1.31
C VAL A 119 -0.60 -25.36 -1.51
N ILE A 120 -1.13 -24.16 -1.31
CA ILE A 120 -2.55 -23.86 -1.55
C ILE A 120 -2.82 -23.80 -3.06
N GLY A 121 -1.90 -23.20 -3.82
CA GLY A 121 -1.92 -23.25 -5.27
C GLY A 121 -1.23 -22.07 -5.94
N SER A 122 -1.30 -22.08 -7.26
CA SER A 122 -0.62 -21.11 -8.10
C SER A 122 -1.52 -20.53 -9.18
N LEU A 123 -1.21 -19.31 -9.60
CA LEU A 123 -1.86 -18.60 -10.69
C LEU A 123 -0.81 -18.06 -11.65
N ILE A 124 -0.97 -18.35 -12.95
CA ILE A 124 -0.03 -17.96 -13.99
C ILE A 124 -0.76 -17.09 -15.02
N ARG A 125 -0.23 -15.88 -15.24
CA ARG A 125 -0.61 -15.00 -16.35
C ARG A 125 0.55 -14.91 -17.31
N SER A 126 0.31 -15.24 -18.58
CA SER A 126 1.33 -15.14 -19.63
C SER A 126 1.08 -13.93 -20.50
N GLU A 127 2.12 -13.12 -20.73
CA GLU A 127 2.11 -11.94 -21.60
C GLU A 127 3.29 -12.05 -22.57
N GLY A 128 3.03 -12.48 -23.81
CA GLY A 128 4.11 -12.79 -24.75
C GLY A 128 5.03 -13.91 -24.23
N THR A 129 6.31 -13.58 -24.02
CA THR A 129 7.35 -14.43 -23.43
C THR A 129 7.46 -14.30 -21.91
N TYR A 130 6.79 -13.32 -21.31
CA TYR A 130 6.85 -13.03 -19.88
C TYR A 130 5.71 -13.70 -19.14
N LYS A 131 5.92 -13.94 -17.85
CA LYS A 131 4.98 -14.59 -16.96
C LYS A 131 4.89 -13.78 -15.66
N ARG A 132 3.67 -13.55 -15.19
CA ARG A 132 3.39 -13.19 -13.80
C ARG A 132 2.83 -14.41 -13.10
N VAL A 133 3.49 -14.83 -12.03
CA VAL A 133 3.14 -16.02 -11.27
C VAL A 133 2.86 -15.60 -9.84
N LYS A 134 1.70 -15.97 -9.33
CA LYS A 134 1.36 -15.88 -7.90
C LYS A 134 1.34 -17.28 -7.32
N ILE A 135 2.01 -17.49 -6.19
CA ILE A 135 1.99 -18.73 -5.42
C ILE A 135 1.50 -18.40 -4.02
N ILE A 136 0.58 -19.21 -3.48
CA ILE A 136 0.06 -19.09 -2.13
C ILE A 136 0.42 -20.36 -1.37
N LEU A 137 0.98 -20.19 -0.19
CA LEU A 137 1.52 -21.24 0.66
C LEU A 137 1.06 -21.02 2.09
N ASP A 138 0.76 -22.11 2.79
CA ASP A 138 0.66 -22.14 4.25
C ASP A 138 1.99 -22.71 4.79
N VAL A 139 2.69 -21.92 5.59
CA VAL A 139 4.03 -22.25 6.07
C VAL A 139 4.04 -22.34 7.60
N PRO A 140 4.54 -23.43 8.21
CA PRO A 140 4.57 -23.62 9.65
C PRO A 140 5.76 -22.90 10.32
N MET A 141 5.95 -21.63 9.98
CA MET A 141 6.97 -20.74 10.53
C MET A 141 6.33 -19.40 10.88
N GLU A 142 6.92 -18.64 11.80
CA GLU A 142 6.48 -17.27 12.05
C GLU A 142 6.78 -16.37 10.85
N PRO A 143 5.97 -15.33 10.57
CA PRO A 143 6.15 -14.51 9.37
C PRO A 143 7.56 -13.93 9.20
N ASN A 144 8.20 -13.50 10.29
CA ASN A 144 9.56 -12.99 10.24
C ASN A 144 10.59 -14.07 9.89
N GLU A 145 10.39 -15.30 10.35
CA GLU A 145 11.26 -16.44 10.04
C GLU A 145 11.14 -16.83 8.56
N VAL A 146 9.93 -16.75 8.00
CA VAL A 146 9.70 -16.92 6.55
C VAL A 146 10.54 -15.93 5.74
N ILE A 147 10.51 -14.65 6.12
CA ILE A 147 11.25 -13.61 5.40
C ILE A 147 12.77 -13.86 5.50
N GLU A 148 13.29 -14.21 6.68
CA GLU A 148 14.71 -14.54 6.85
C GLU A 148 15.12 -15.78 6.02
N PHE A 149 14.28 -16.82 5.97
CA PHE A 149 14.51 -17.98 5.11
C PHE A 149 14.70 -17.57 3.65
N TYR A 150 13.85 -16.68 3.13
CA TYR A 150 13.96 -16.19 1.76
C TYR A 150 15.19 -15.31 1.55
N ARG A 151 15.53 -14.42 2.49
CA ARG A 151 16.76 -13.62 2.43
C ARG A 151 17.99 -14.51 2.26
N ASP A 152 18.11 -15.53 3.10
CA ASP A 152 19.26 -16.45 3.06
C ASP A 152 19.27 -17.30 1.79
N SER A 153 18.13 -17.88 1.43
CA SER A 153 18.03 -18.78 0.29
C SER A 153 18.26 -18.06 -1.04
N LEU A 154 17.66 -16.88 -1.22
CA LEU A 154 17.71 -16.13 -2.48
C LEU A 154 19.06 -15.43 -2.70
N LYS A 155 19.70 -14.95 -1.63
CA LYS A 155 21.04 -14.33 -1.70
C LYS A 155 22.06 -15.28 -2.33
N ASN A 156 21.99 -16.56 -2.02
CA ASN A 156 22.92 -17.58 -2.52
C ASN A 156 22.72 -17.91 -4.01
N VAL A 157 21.55 -17.60 -4.58
CA VAL A 157 21.22 -17.89 -6.00
C VAL A 157 21.18 -16.63 -6.89
N GLY A 158 21.78 -15.54 -6.41
CA GLY A 158 22.06 -14.33 -7.18
C GLY A 158 20.88 -13.36 -7.27
N TRP A 159 19.93 -13.45 -6.34
CA TRP A 159 18.94 -12.42 -6.10
C TRP A 159 19.47 -11.42 -5.08
N ASN A 160 19.19 -10.15 -5.30
CA ASN A 160 19.49 -9.08 -4.35
C ASN A 160 18.17 -8.54 -3.80
N GLU A 161 18.05 -8.48 -2.48
CA GLU A 161 16.99 -7.72 -1.84
C GLU A 161 17.16 -6.25 -2.25
N THR A 162 16.10 -5.65 -2.75
CA THR A 162 16.10 -4.21 -3.00
C THR A 162 15.65 -3.52 -1.73
N GLU A 163 16.35 -2.43 -1.37
CA GLU A 163 15.78 -1.45 -0.46
C GLU A 163 14.52 -0.92 -1.19
N GLY A 164 13.34 -1.38 -0.76
CA GLY A 164 12.13 -1.39 -1.56
C GLY A 164 11.89 -0.13 -2.41
N PHE A 165 11.43 -0.33 -3.65
CA PHE A 165 10.98 0.76 -4.54
C PHE A 165 9.76 1.50 -3.98
N TYR A 166 9.04 0.87 -3.06
CA TYR A 166 8.12 1.55 -2.17
C TYR A 166 8.93 2.01 -0.96
N HIS A 167 8.98 3.32 -0.75
CA HIS A 167 9.49 3.87 0.49
C HIS A 167 8.89 3.06 1.62
N GLN A 168 9.74 2.35 2.37
CA GLN A 168 9.40 1.90 3.71
C GLN A 168 8.68 3.07 4.34
N GLU A 169 7.42 2.87 4.72
CA GLU A 169 6.64 3.93 5.33
C GLU A 169 7.24 4.11 6.73
N LYS A 170 8.38 4.80 6.80
CA LYS A 170 9.11 5.13 8.02
C LYS A 170 8.39 6.23 8.82
N SER A 171 7.13 6.48 8.52
CA SER A 171 6.46 7.75 8.77
C SER A 171 4.95 7.53 8.84
N GLY A 172 4.27 8.10 9.85
CA GLY A 172 2.85 7.85 10.10
C GLY A 172 2.62 6.52 10.83
N PHE A 173 1.43 5.93 10.69
CA PHE A 173 1.12 4.64 11.33
C PHE A 173 1.89 3.49 10.66
N VAL A 174 2.78 2.84 11.40
CA VAL A 174 3.66 1.78 10.88
C VAL A 174 3.23 0.42 11.42
N SER A 175 3.15 -0.60 10.55
CA SER A 175 2.86 -1.96 11.00
C SER A 175 4.07 -2.60 11.68
N THR A 176 3.82 -3.56 12.56
CA THR A 176 4.84 -4.48 13.08
C THR A 176 4.87 -5.81 12.30
N THR A 177 3.91 -6.05 11.40
CA THR A 177 3.98 -7.20 10.48
C THR A 177 5.13 -7.00 9.49
N PRO A 178 5.85 -8.08 9.12
CA PRO A 178 6.93 -7.98 8.16
C PRO A 178 6.43 -7.33 6.86
N GLU A 179 7.12 -6.29 6.44
CA GLU A 179 6.86 -5.62 5.18
C GLU A 179 7.09 -6.59 4.01
N ASP A 180 6.39 -6.35 2.90
CA ASP A 180 6.69 -7.03 1.65
C ASP A 180 8.16 -6.81 1.28
N VAL A 181 8.90 -7.90 1.10
CA VAL A 181 10.28 -7.83 0.62
C VAL A 181 10.29 -8.06 -0.89
N ILE A 182 11.11 -7.29 -1.60
CA ILE A 182 11.26 -7.41 -3.04
C ILE A 182 12.69 -7.84 -3.33
N PHE A 183 12.81 -8.92 -4.08
CA PHE A 183 14.07 -9.42 -4.58
C PHE A 183 14.14 -9.18 -6.08
N CYS A 184 15.32 -8.76 -6.53
CA CYS A 184 15.62 -8.54 -7.93
C CYS A 184 16.77 -9.43 -8.36
N ARG A 185 16.55 -10.17 -9.45
CA ARG A 185 17.62 -10.88 -10.13
C ARG A 185 18.08 -10.01 -11.29
N TYR A 186 19.39 -9.89 -11.52
CA TYR A 186 19.97 -9.00 -12.52
C TYR A 186 19.52 -7.53 -12.34
N GLU A 187 20.33 -6.78 -11.59
CA GLU A 187 20.08 -5.38 -11.23
C GLU A 187 19.53 -4.54 -12.40
N GLY A 188 18.37 -3.90 -12.18
CA GLY A 188 17.73 -3.01 -13.14
C GLY A 188 17.04 -3.67 -14.35
N LYS A 189 17.10 -5.01 -14.51
CA LYS A 189 16.72 -5.66 -15.78
C LYS A 189 16.06 -7.03 -15.68
N GLY A 190 16.16 -7.73 -14.57
CA GLY A 190 15.65 -9.10 -14.50
C GLY A 190 14.36 -9.23 -13.70
N PRO A 191 13.93 -10.49 -13.48
CA PRO A 191 12.68 -10.78 -12.81
C PRO A 191 12.67 -10.22 -11.39
N SER A 192 11.48 -9.80 -10.95
CA SER A 192 11.21 -9.40 -9.57
C SER A 192 10.42 -10.47 -8.85
N LEU A 193 10.77 -10.73 -7.59
CA LEU A 193 10.03 -11.59 -6.69
C LEU A 193 9.62 -10.77 -5.47
N GLN A 194 8.32 -10.56 -5.28
CA GLN A 194 7.77 -9.95 -4.08
C GLN A 194 7.27 -11.05 -3.15
N ILE A 195 7.56 -10.92 -1.86
CA ILE A 195 7.22 -11.91 -0.85
C ILE A 195 6.50 -11.20 0.28
N ARG A 196 5.33 -11.72 0.64
CA ARG A 196 4.55 -11.33 1.80
C ARG A 196 4.33 -12.54 2.69
N ALA A 197 4.42 -12.35 4.00
CA ALA A 197 4.06 -13.35 4.99
C ALA A 197 3.18 -12.70 6.06
N ASP A 198 1.97 -13.22 6.24
CA ASP A 198 1.01 -12.75 7.25
C ASP A 198 0.62 -13.90 8.17
N SER A 199 0.46 -13.65 9.48
CA SER A 199 -0.06 -14.67 10.39
C SER A 199 -1.52 -15.00 10.08
N LEU A 200 -1.82 -16.29 9.93
CA LEU A 200 -3.15 -16.84 9.71
C LEU A 200 -3.47 -17.87 10.80
N ALA A 201 -4.53 -17.62 11.56
CA ALA A 201 -5.04 -18.59 12.53
C ALA A 201 -5.87 -19.66 11.78
N THR A 202 -5.52 -20.93 11.96
CA THR A 202 -6.26 -22.08 11.42
C THR A 202 -6.76 -22.96 12.56
N GLU A 203 -7.59 -23.97 12.25
CA GLU A 203 -8.07 -24.94 13.24
C GLU A 203 -6.94 -25.79 13.84
N GLU A 204 -5.83 -25.95 13.11
CA GLU A 204 -4.69 -26.81 13.47
C GLU A 204 -3.54 -26.05 14.14
N GLY A 205 -3.61 -24.72 14.17
CA GLY A 205 -2.59 -23.85 14.76
C GLY A 205 -2.46 -22.52 14.01
N ASN A 206 -1.45 -21.74 14.36
CA ASN A 206 -1.10 -20.56 13.56
C ASN A 206 -0.12 -20.98 12.46
N VAL A 207 -0.43 -20.62 11.21
CA VAL A 207 0.47 -20.73 10.06
C VAL A 207 0.75 -19.34 9.49
N SER A 208 1.75 -19.21 8.63
CA SER A 208 1.91 -18.00 7.82
C SER A 208 1.25 -18.19 6.45
N ASP A 209 0.32 -17.30 6.07
CA ASP A 209 -0.13 -17.12 4.67
C ASP A 209 1.01 -16.41 3.94
N VAL A 210 1.72 -17.18 3.10
CA VAL A 210 2.87 -16.69 2.35
C VAL A 210 2.49 -16.55 0.88
N ARG A 211 2.69 -15.35 0.34
CA ARG A 211 2.39 -15.02 -1.05
C ARG A 211 3.65 -14.63 -1.78
N LEU A 212 3.92 -15.37 -2.85
CA LEU A 212 5.05 -15.14 -3.75
C LEU A 212 4.51 -14.60 -5.07
N ASP A 213 4.92 -13.38 -5.41
CA ASP A 213 4.56 -12.71 -6.66
C ASP A 213 5.83 -12.56 -7.53
N LEU A 214 5.99 -13.46 -8.50
CA LEU A 214 7.09 -13.46 -9.47
C LEU A 214 6.64 -12.78 -10.77
N ASP A 215 7.34 -11.73 -11.18
CA ASP A 215 7.19 -11.09 -12.48
C ASP A 215 8.48 -11.25 -13.29
N THR A 216 8.38 -11.82 -14.49
CA THR A 216 9.52 -12.00 -15.40
C THR A 216 9.61 -10.95 -16.50
N ASP A 217 8.72 -9.97 -16.53
CA ASP A 217 8.76 -8.86 -17.48
C ASP A 217 9.80 -7.80 -17.06
N PRO A 218 10.89 -7.63 -17.82
CA PRO A 218 11.92 -6.64 -17.52
C PRO A 218 11.47 -5.20 -17.75
N GLY A 219 10.36 -4.95 -18.46
CA GLY A 219 9.86 -3.61 -18.79
C GLY A 219 8.79 -3.09 -17.81
N THR A 220 8.14 -3.99 -17.06
CA THR A 220 7.15 -3.63 -16.03
C THR A 220 7.57 -4.02 -14.62
N GLY A 221 8.63 -4.82 -14.48
CA GLY A 221 9.12 -5.34 -13.22
C GLY A 221 9.51 -4.26 -12.22
N LEU A 222 9.25 -4.56 -10.95
CA LEU A 222 9.57 -3.72 -9.80
C LEU A 222 11.06 -3.37 -9.76
N CYS A 223 11.92 -4.19 -10.37
CA CYS A 223 13.37 -4.04 -10.42
C CYS A 223 13.90 -2.96 -11.36
N THR A 224 13.08 -2.43 -12.25
CA THR A 224 13.49 -1.28 -13.06
C THR A 224 13.43 -0.03 -12.21
N GLU A 225 14.52 0.74 -12.21
CA GLU A 225 14.57 2.06 -11.59
C GLU A 225 13.57 2.98 -12.32
N ARG A 226 12.30 2.92 -11.90
CA ARG A 226 11.36 3.98 -12.20
C ARG A 226 11.83 5.16 -11.37
N PHE A 227 12.57 6.05 -12.02
CA PHE A 227 12.78 7.42 -11.59
C PHE A 227 11.40 8.05 -11.36
N TYR A 228 10.82 7.82 -10.18
CA TYR A 228 9.96 8.81 -9.59
C TYR A 228 10.89 10.03 -9.40
N GLY A 229 10.57 11.13 -10.07
CA GLY A 229 11.29 12.40 -9.94
C GLY A 229 11.45 12.79 -8.46
N PRO A 230 12.24 13.85 -8.16
CA PRO A 230 12.85 14.13 -6.85
C PRO A 230 12.17 13.40 -5.70
N SER A 231 12.91 12.39 -5.21
CA SER A 231 12.52 11.42 -4.22
C SER A 231 11.58 12.01 -3.19
N TRP A 232 10.53 11.27 -2.90
CA TRP A 232 9.71 11.49 -1.74
C TRP A 232 10.48 11.24 -0.41
N GLU A 233 11.81 11.27 -0.41
CA GLU A 233 12.66 11.27 0.78
C GLU A 233 12.33 12.44 1.71
N ASP A 234 11.78 13.55 1.17
CA ASP A 234 11.19 14.64 1.96
C ASP A 234 9.97 14.21 2.82
N ARG A 235 9.40 13.00 2.62
CA ARG A 235 8.26 12.45 3.41
C ARG A 235 8.67 11.96 4.79
N ALA A 236 9.83 11.31 4.89
CA ALA A 236 10.22 10.52 6.06
C ALA A 236 10.52 11.37 7.30
N GLU A 237 10.76 12.67 7.12
CA GLU A 237 11.14 13.57 8.20
C GLU A 237 9.95 14.30 8.85
N ILE A 238 8.79 14.40 8.20
CA ILE A 238 7.69 15.24 8.70
C ILE A 238 6.77 14.48 9.66
N LEU A 239 6.32 13.27 9.31
CA LEU A 239 5.53 12.44 10.24
C LEU A 239 6.48 11.45 10.94
N PRO A 240 6.51 11.40 12.28
CA PRO A 240 7.26 10.35 12.96
C PRO A 240 6.62 8.97 12.71
N PRO A 241 7.40 7.89 12.78
CA PRO A 241 6.85 6.54 12.78
C PRO A 241 6.06 6.30 14.09
N LEU A 242 4.80 5.90 13.95
CA LEU A 242 3.87 5.61 15.04
C LEU A 242 3.58 4.11 15.09
N LYS A 243 4.14 3.43 16.08
CA LYS A 243 4.00 1.99 16.28
C LYS A 243 2.66 1.66 16.96
N PRO A 244 1.99 0.56 16.60
CA PRO A 244 0.81 0.10 17.31
C PRO A 244 1.19 -0.34 18.75
N PRO A 245 0.21 -0.36 19.67
CA PRO A 245 0.37 -1.02 20.95
C PRO A 245 0.56 -2.54 20.77
N GLU A 246 1.10 -3.19 21.80
CA GLU A 246 1.35 -4.63 21.79
C GLU A 246 0.04 -5.42 21.57
N GLY A 247 0.09 -6.44 20.72
CA GLY A 247 -1.06 -7.28 20.38
C GLY A 247 -2.07 -6.64 19.42
N ALA A 248 -1.91 -5.38 19.04
CA ALA A 248 -2.80 -4.72 18.08
C ALA A 248 -2.38 -4.97 16.62
N ILE A 249 -3.37 -5.15 15.74
CA ILE A 249 -3.14 -5.47 14.32
C ILE A 249 -3.61 -4.29 13.46
N LEU A 250 -2.73 -3.75 12.63
CA LEU A 250 -3.06 -2.71 11.64
C LEU A 250 -3.48 -3.37 10.33
N ARG A 251 -4.71 -3.10 9.84
CA ARG A 251 -5.31 -3.80 8.67
C ARG A 251 -5.36 -2.98 7.38
N SER A 252 -5.61 -1.69 7.51
CA SER A 252 -5.70 -0.76 6.38
C SER A 252 -4.80 0.41 6.67
N ARG A 253 -4.01 0.85 5.69
CA ARG A 253 -3.12 1.99 5.79
C ARG A 253 -3.22 2.83 4.52
N GLY A 254 -3.37 4.14 4.71
CA GLY A 254 -3.23 5.13 3.66
C GLY A 254 -2.21 6.18 4.10
N SER A 255 -1.35 6.61 3.18
CA SER A 255 -0.44 7.73 3.42
C SER A 255 -0.35 8.55 2.15
N GLY A 256 -0.33 9.87 2.29
CA GLY A 256 -0.33 10.77 1.15
C GLY A 256 -0.11 12.22 1.55
N GLY A 257 0.35 13.03 0.60
CA GLY A 257 0.51 14.46 0.83
C GLY A 257 1.25 15.15 -0.31
N GLY A 258 1.26 16.48 -0.22
CA GLY A 258 1.80 17.39 -1.22
C GLY A 258 1.54 18.83 -0.80
N ASP A 259 2.28 19.77 -1.40
CA ASP A 259 2.09 21.22 -1.21
C ASP A 259 2.06 21.71 0.27
N GLY A 260 2.77 21.02 1.18
CA GLY A 260 2.85 21.41 2.59
C GLY A 260 1.76 20.82 3.47
N GLN A 261 1.05 19.80 3.01
CA GLN A 261 0.12 19.00 3.80
C GLN A 261 0.45 17.52 3.65
N TRP A 262 0.38 16.77 4.75
CA TRP A 262 0.57 15.32 4.77
C TRP A 262 -0.46 14.66 5.68
N GLN A 263 -0.83 13.42 5.34
CA GLN A 263 -1.74 12.62 6.13
C GLN A 263 -1.31 11.15 6.15
N SER A 264 -1.61 10.48 7.25
CA SER A 264 -1.50 9.05 7.45
C SER A 264 -2.78 8.57 8.14
N GLU A 265 -3.36 7.49 7.65
CA GLU A 265 -4.58 6.89 8.18
C GLU A 265 -4.40 5.39 8.34
N ALA A 266 -5.06 4.83 9.36
CA ALA A 266 -5.08 3.40 9.54
C ALA A 266 -6.34 2.88 10.24
N THR A 267 -6.65 1.60 10.04
CA THR A 267 -7.61 0.86 10.87
C THR A 267 -6.85 -0.14 11.72
N ILE A 268 -7.09 -0.11 13.04
CA ILE A 268 -6.43 -0.96 14.03
C ILE A 268 -7.46 -1.88 14.71
N GLU A 269 -7.12 -3.15 14.83
CA GLU A 269 -7.82 -4.17 15.62
C GLU A 269 -7.13 -4.30 16.98
N THR A 270 -7.86 -4.05 18.08
CA THR A 270 -7.32 -4.04 19.44
C THR A 270 -8.44 -4.07 20.49
N GLU A 271 -8.14 -4.64 21.66
CA GLU A 271 -8.99 -4.57 22.86
C GLU A 271 -8.93 -3.19 23.54
N LEU A 272 -7.98 -2.33 23.15
CA LEU A 272 -7.82 -1.01 23.74
C LEU A 272 -8.93 -0.05 23.32
N ASN A 273 -9.42 0.72 24.28
CA ASN A 273 -10.42 1.75 24.02
C ASN A 273 -9.78 3.02 23.41
N VAL A 274 -10.64 3.96 22.98
CA VAL A 274 -10.22 5.22 22.36
C VAL A 274 -9.27 6.03 23.26
N SER A 275 -9.49 6.03 24.58
CA SER A 275 -8.63 6.76 25.53
C SER A 275 -7.24 6.15 25.59
N GLU A 276 -7.13 4.83 25.71
CA GLU A 276 -5.85 4.13 25.80
C GLU A 276 -5.03 4.29 24.52
N LEU A 277 -5.67 4.17 23.35
CA LEU A 277 -5.03 4.42 22.06
C LEU A 277 -4.56 5.88 21.91
N THR A 278 -5.38 6.82 22.36
CA THR A 278 -5.03 8.25 22.32
C THR A 278 -3.79 8.51 23.15
N THR A 279 -3.73 7.99 24.38
CA THR A 279 -2.54 8.10 25.24
C THR A 279 -1.32 7.48 24.58
N HIS A 280 -1.43 6.27 24.04
CA HIS A 280 -0.33 5.56 23.37
C HIS A 280 0.29 6.37 22.22
N TYR A 281 -0.53 6.96 21.35
CA TYR A 281 -0.02 7.77 20.23
C TYR A 281 0.43 9.17 20.65
N GLN A 282 -0.22 9.79 21.64
CA GLN A 282 0.23 11.06 22.22
C GLN A 282 1.65 10.96 22.78
N GLU A 283 1.96 9.88 23.50
CA GLU A 283 3.31 9.63 24.06
C GLU A 283 4.38 9.53 22.97
N GLN A 284 4.07 8.87 21.86
CA GLN A 284 4.98 8.77 20.72
C GLN A 284 5.22 10.12 20.04
N LEU A 285 4.18 10.94 19.87
CA LEU A 285 4.30 12.29 19.30
C LEU A 285 5.11 13.22 20.22
N MET A 286 4.88 13.16 21.53
CA MET A 286 5.70 13.91 22.51
C MET A 286 7.17 13.49 22.46
N LYS A 287 7.44 12.17 22.36
CA LYS A 287 8.80 11.63 22.22
C LYS A 287 9.48 12.07 20.90
N ALA A 288 8.68 12.30 19.85
CA ALA A 288 9.13 12.87 18.59
C ALA A 288 9.33 14.40 18.63
N GLY A 289 9.15 15.05 19.79
CA GLY A 289 9.36 16.49 19.97
C GLY A 289 8.15 17.35 19.61
N TRP A 290 6.97 16.76 19.43
CA TRP A 290 5.75 17.50 19.16
C TRP A 290 5.17 18.05 20.47
N ALA A 291 4.72 19.30 20.44
CA ALA A 291 4.09 19.95 21.58
C ALA A 291 2.56 19.91 21.45
N LEU A 292 1.90 19.30 22.42
CA LEU A 292 0.44 19.29 22.52
C LEU A 292 -0.07 20.72 22.74
N LYS A 293 -1.11 21.11 21.99
CA LYS A 293 -1.74 22.43 22.10
C LYS A 293 -3.14 22.37 22.66
N GLU A 294 -3.89 21.38 22.21
CA GLU A 294 -5.30 21.22 22.55
C GLU A 294 -5.67 19.77 22.31
N ASP A 295 -6.59 19.25 23.09
CA ASP A 295 -7.16 17.92 22.91
C ASP A 295 -8.62 17.90 23.38
N GLY A 296 -9.35 16.91 22.89
CA GLY A 296 -10.72 16.67 23.30
C GLY A 296 -11.07 15.21 23.10
N MET A 297 -11.86 14.66 24.02
CA MET A 297 -12.17 13.24 24.04
C MET A 297 -13.61 12.99 24.49
N THR A 298 -14.19 11.95 23.89
CA THR A 298 -15.46 11.32 24.23
C THR A 298 -15.23 9.80 24.29
N ALA A 299 -16.25 9.02 24.64
CA ALA A 299 -16.13 7.56 24.68
C ALA A 299 -15.80 6.94 23.32
N SER A 300 -16.24 7.54 22.21
CA SER A 300 -16.13 6.95 20.86
C SER A 300 -15.20 7.72 19.91
N PHE A 301 -14.65 8.85 20.37
CA PHE A 301 -13.89 9.76 19.54
C PHE A 301 -12.95 10.61 20.38
N ALA A 302 -11.71 10.75 19.94
CA ALA A 302 -10.71 11.65 20.51
C ALA A 302 -9.96 12.38 19.39
N TRP A 303 -9.52 13.60 19.70
CA TRP A 303 -8.71 14.41 18.84
C TRP A 303 -7.65 15.16 19.64
N SER A 304 -6.52 15.46 19.00
CA SER A 304 -5.48 16.32 19.58
C SER A 304 -4.78 17.14 18.51
N ARG A 305 -4.49 18.40 18.85
CA ARG A 305 -3.76 19.37 18.03
C ARG A 305 -2.35 19.53 18.55
N TRP A 306 -1.42 19.61 17.60
CA TRP A 306 0.00 19.61 17.87
C TRP A 306 0.71 20.73 17.14
N SER A 307 1.87 21.13 17.64
CA SER A 307 2.83 21.95 16.91
C SER A 307 4.22 21.37 16.99
N PHE A 308 4.97 21.47 15.90
CA PHE A 308 6.39 21.11 15.85
C PHE A 308 7.09 21.95 14.78
N ASN A 309 8.42 21.87 14.75
CA ASN A 309 9.22 22.43 13.67
C ASN A 309 9.92 21.29 12.93
N ASP A 310 10.02 21.38 11.61
CA ASP A 310 10.82 20.43 10.84
C ASP A 310 12.34 20.69 11.00
N GLU A 311 13.17 19.87 10.36
CA GLU A 311 14.64 19.99 10.40
C GLU A 311 15.17 21.31 9.81
N PHE A 312 14.34 22.02 9.06
CA PHE A 312 14.63 23.33 8.48
C PHE A 312 14.13 24.49 9.36
N GLY A 313 13.42 24.18 10.46
CA GLY A 313 12.86 25.16 11.39
C GLY A 313 11.55 25.78 10.90
N ASP A 314 10.91 25.20 9.88
CA ASP A 314 9.61 25.67 9.43
C ASP A 314 8.51 25.17 10.39
N PRO A 315 7.52 26.02 10.75
CA PRO A 315 6.47 25.65 11.69
C PRO A 315 5.39 24.76 11.06
N TRP A 316 4.98 23.74 11.78
CA TRP A 316 3.94 22.79 11.39
C TRP A 316 2.88 22.66 12.48
N SER A 317 1.65 22.42 12.04
CA SER A 317 0.51 22.06 12.90
C SER A 317 0.08 20.64 12.57
N GLY A 318 -0.21 19.85 13.60
CA GLY A 318 -0.70 18.48 13.48
C GLY A 318 -2.10 18.31 14.06
N LEU A 319 -2.83 17.33 13.55
CA LEU A 319 -4.11 16.84 14.05
C LEU A 319 -4.05 15.31 14.09
N LEU A 320 -4.20 14.73 15.28
CA LEU A 320 -4.41 13.30 15.48
C LEU A 320 -5.88 13.07 15.84
N LEU A 321 -6.52 12.11 15.19
CA LEU A 321 -7.87 11.62 15.47
C LEU A 321 -7.83 10.13 15.77
N VAL A 322 -8.60 9.71 16.76
CA VAL A 322 -8.84 8.31 17.13
C VAL A 322 -10.34 8.12 17.29
N SER A 323 -10.92 7.11 16.65
CA SER A 323 -12.38 6.91 16.67
C SER A 323 -12.77 5.44 16.58
N GLU A 324 -13.97 5.13 17.05
CA GLU A 324 -14.61 3.82 16.85
C GLU A 324 -14.86 3.56 15.35
N ALA A 325 -14.50 2.36 14.85
CA ALA A 325 -14.63 2.01 13.43
C ALA A 325 -15.77 1.01 13.17
N GLY A 326 -16.97 1.26 13.71
CA GLY A 326 -18.25 0.60 13.34
C GLY A 326 -18.35 -0.92 13.53
N ARG A 327 -17.24 -1.63 13.79
CA ARG A 327 -17.13 -3.04 14.14
C ARG A 327 -16.56 -3.14 15.56
N GLU A 328 -16.78 -4.28 16.21
CA GLU A 328 -16.22 -4.56 17.53
C GLU A 328 -14.68 -4.58 17.46
N ASN A 329 -14.01 -4.07 18.50
CA ASN A 329 -12.56 -4.04 18.66
C ASN A 329 -11.77 -3.43 17.49
N THR A 330 -12.40 -2.56 16.70
CA THR A 330 -11.75 -1.87 15.57
C THR A 330 -11.86 -0.37 15.73
N ARG A 331 -10.74 0.31 15.50
CA ARG A 331 -10.63 1.76 15.64
C ARG A 331 -10.00 2.35 14.39
N PHE A 332 -10.41 3.57 14.07
CA PHE A 332 -9.87 4.35 12.97
C PHE A 332 -8.93 5.41 13.53
N LEU A 333 -7.74 5.48 12.93
CA LEU A 333 -6.66 6.38 13.29
C LEU A 333 -6.39 7.31 12.11
N TYR A 334 -6.24 8.60 12.38
CA TYR A 334 -5.91 9.58 11.35
C TYR A 334 -4.95 10.63 11.90
N LEU A 335 -3.86 10.85 11.20
CA LEU A 335 -2.86 11.86 11.51
C LEU A 335 -2.70 12.75 10.30
N MET A 336 -2.96 14.04 10.44
CA MET A 336 -2.67 15.05 9.44
C MET A 336 -1.67 16.06 9.99
N VAL A 337 -0.81 16.58 9.13
CA VAL A 337 -0.02 17.78 9.38
C VAL A 337 -0.16 18.74 8.22
N TYR A 338 -0.10 20.02 8.53
CA TYR A 338 -0.04 21.08 7.55
C TYR A 338 0.94 22.16 8.01
N ARG A 339 1.59 22.75 7.03
CA ARG A 339 2.53 23.83 7.24
C ARG A 339 1.80 25.13 7.57
N VAL A 340 2.32 25.89 8.53
CA VAL A 340 1.75 27.17 8.99
C VAL A 340 2.27 28.34 8.18
#